data_AF-A0A4Y9IN10-F1
#
_entry.id   AF-A0A4Y9IN10-F1
#
_cell.length_a   1.000
_cell.length_b   1.000
_cell.length_c   1.000
_cell.angle_alpha   90.00
_cell.angle_beta   90.00
_cell.angle_gamma   90.00
#
_symmetry.space_group_name_H-M   'P 1'
#
loop_
_entity.id
_entity.type
_entity.pdbx_description
1 polymer ?
#
loop_
_entity_poly.entity_id
_entity_poly.type
_entity_poly.pdbx_seq_one_letter_code
_entity_poly.pdbx_strand_id
1 'polypeptide(L)'
;MAENTKIAAIPLSELPEIKEPSGFWIFGSKKDSNGALSSGKYLFENLAEYAKQLQLERRMSINMGLASPYEMFIGEEMIIYRVEAMNVSKLWVDGKEVPLGKTVSVKIKAKSLVEFKVEKVGTEPTGYLFIYAKATLP
;
A
#
# COMPACT_ATOMS: atom_id res chain seq x y z
N MET A 1 25.73 22.09 -25.14
CA MET A 1 24.33 21.93 -24.73
C MET A 1 24.10 20.43 -24.56
N ALA A 2 23.74 19.96 -23.37
CA ALA A 2 23.48 18.54 -23.14
C ALA A 2 22.12 18.18 -23.77
N GLU A 3 22.10 17.24 -24.70
CA GLU A 3 20.87 16.72 -25.27
C GLU A 3 19.99 16.16 -24.15
N ASN A 4 18.76 16.64 -24.08
CA ASN A 4 17.77 16.21 -23.12
C ASN A 4 17.22 14.86 -23.59
N THR A 5 18.00 13.79 -23.41
CA THR A 5 17.59 12.42 -23.73
C THR A 5 16.45 12.06 -22.79
N LYS A 6 15.20 12.18 -23.28
CA LYS A 6 14.03 11.71 -22.55
C LYS A 6 14.26 10.24 -22.18
N ILE A 7 14.39 9.96 -20.90
CA ILE A 7 14.49 8.59 -20.39
C ILE A 7 13.19 7.89 -20.79
N ALA A 8 13.27 6.95 -21.72
CA ALA A 8 12.13 6.12 -22.09
C ALA A 8 11.76 5.26 -20.88
N ALA A 9 10.57 5.46 -20.33
CA ALA A 9 10.08 4.63 -19.24
C ALA A 9 9.85 3.21 -19.76
N ILE A 10 10.53 2.25 -19.16
CA ILE A 10 10.34 0.82 -19.44
C ILE A 10 9.47 0.20 -18.35
N PRO A 11 8.52 -0.70 -18.70
CA PRO A 11 7.77 -1.48 -17.72
C PRO A 11 8.70 -2.29 -16.80
N LEU A 12 8.33 -2.42 -15.53
CA LEU A 12 9.11 -3.20 -14.53
C LEU A 12 9.36 -4.66 -14.98
N SER A 13 8.41 -5.25 -15.71
CA SER A 13 8.51 -6.61 -16.26
C SER A 13 9.55 -6.76 -17.37
N GLU A 14 9.98 -5.65 -17.98
CA GLU A 14 10.98 -5.62 -19.05
C GLU A 14 12.38 -5.27 -18.52
N LEU A 15 12.52 -5.07 -17.21
CA LEU A 15 13.83 -4.87 -16.61
C LEU A 15 14.65 -6.16 -16.71
N PRO A 16 15.94 -6.06 -17.11
CA PRO A 16 16.82 -7.20 -17.13
C PRO A 16 16.93 -7.81 -15.73
N GLU A 17 16.86 -9.13 -15.67
CA GLU A 17 17.10 -9.88 -14.44
C GLU A 17 18.52 -9.58 -13.92
N ILE A 18 18.61 -9.11 -12.68
CA ILE A 18 19.89 -8.82 -12.04
C ILE A 18 20.48 -10.14 -11.54
N LYS A 19 21.35 -10.74 -12.35
CA LYS A 19 22.02 -12.02 -12.02
C LYS A 19 23.13 -11.87 -10.98
N GLU A 20 23.75 -10.69 -10.92
CA GLU A 20 24.77 -10.33 -9.94
C GLU A 20 24.34 -9.04 -9.22
N PRO A 21 23.78 -9.13 -8.00
CA PRO A 21 23.34 -7.95 -7.25
C PRO A 21 24.50 -7.13 -6.68
N SER A 22 25.72 -7.68 -6.70
CA SER A 22 26.95 -6.97 -6.31
C SER A 22 27.21 -5.82 -7.28
N GLY A 23 27.08 -4.60 -6.80
CA GLY A 23 27.27 -3.38 -7.61
C GLY A 23 25.97 -2.73 -8.09
N PHE A 24 24.80 -3.23 -7.71
CA PHE A 24 23.56 -2.48 -7.86
C PHE A 24 23.47 -1.41 -6.76
N TRP A 25 23.12 -0.18 -7.14
CA TRP A 25 23.02 0.94 -6.21
C TRP A 25 21.62 1.52 -6.24
N ILE A 26 20.99 1.66 -5.08
CA ILE A 26 19.77 2.44 -4.94
C ILE A 26 20.10 3.83 -4.40
N PHE A 27 19.38 4.84 -4.90
CA PHE A 27 19.37 6.16 -4.29
C PHE A 27 18.23 6.20 -3.27
N GLY A 28 18.57 6.40 -2.00
CA GLY A 28 17.60 6.45 -0.92
C GLY A 28 18.03 7.46 0.15
N SER A 29 17.14 7.70 1.12
CA SER A 29 17.44 8.52 2.29
C SER A 29 17.53 7.64 3.54
N LYS A 30 18.64 7.71 4.26
CA LYS A 30 18.83 7.02 5.55
C LYS A 30 18.57 8.00 6.69
N LYS A 31 17.97 7.50 7.77
CA LYS A 31 17.89 8.22 9.04
C LYS A 31 19.19 8.03 9.82
N ASP A 32 19.90 9.12 10.07
CA ASP A 32 21.14 9.15 10.85
C ASP A 32 20.84 9.00 12.36
N SER A 33 21.87 8.75 13.16
CA SER A 33 21.75 8.56 14.62
C SER A 33 21.18 9.78 15.35
N ASN A 34 21.26 10.96 14.75
CA ASN A 34 20.64 12.20 15.22
C ASN A 34 19.20 12.41 14.69
N GLY A 35 18.67 11.46 13.93
CA GLY A 35 17.34 11.51 13.32
C GLY A 35 17.23 12.30 12.02
N ALA A 36 18.32 12.89 11.51
CA ALA A 36 18.34 13.57 10.22
C ALA A 36 18.25 12.58 9.05
N LEU A 37 17.71 13.02 7.91
CA LEU A 37 17.65 12.21 6.69
C LEU A 37 18.77 12.63 5.73
N SER A 38 19.66 11.71 5.38
CA SER A 38 20.74 11.93 4.41
C SER A 38 20.49 11.08 3.15
N SER A 39 20.54 11.71 1.97
CA SER A 39 20.36 11.03 0.69
C SER A 39 21.70 10.60 0.09
N GLY A 40 21.77 9.37 -0.42
CA GLY A 40 23.02 8.81 -0.94
C GLY A 40 22.84 7.57 -1.82
N LYS A 41 23.95 7.10 -2.37
CA LYS A 41 24.04 5.81 -3.09
C LYS A 41 24.26 4.70 -2.07
N TYR A 42 23.40 3.68 -2.06
CA TYR A 42 23.54 2.52 -1.20
C TYR A 42 23.70 1.24 -2.01
N LEU A 43 24.68 0.42 -1.61
CA LEU A 43 24.93 -0.89 -2.18
C LEU A 43 23.74 -1.81 -1.86
N PHE A 44 23.26 -2.52 -2.87
CA PHE A 44 22.05 -3.35 -2.81
C PHE A 44 22.12 -4.52 -1.83
N GLU A 45 23.30 -4.84 -1.28
CA GLU A 45 23.48 -5.89 -0.27
C GLU A 45 22.69 -5.62 1.02
N ASN A 46 22.48 -4.35 1.38
CA ASN A 46 21.63 -3.97 2.52
C ASN A 46 20.13 -3.91 2.14
N LEU A 47 19.79 -4.03 0.85
CA LEU A 47 18.43 -3.94 0.38
C LEU A 47 17.60 -5.13 0.84
N ALA A 48 18.15 -6.32 1.09
CA ALA A 48 17.34 -7.41 1.65
C ALA A 48 16.76 -7.03 3.02
N GLU A 49 17.52 -6.29 3.83
CA GLU A 49 17.09 -5.82 5.15
C GLU A 49 16.16 -4.60 5.05
N TYR A 50 16.46 -3.65 4.16
CA TYR A 50 15.57 -2.52 3.87
C TYR A 50 14.30 -2.93 3.12
N ALA A 51 14.33 -3.95 2.26
CA ALA A 51 13.19 -4.50 1.52
C ALA A 51 12.29 -5.34 2.43
N LYS A 52 12.87 -6.05 3.41
CA LYS A 52 12.11 -6.62 4.54
C LYS A 52 11.37 -5.53 5.33
N GLN A 53 11.92 -4.30 5.38
CA GLN A 53 11.29 -3.14 6.03
C GLN A 53 10.40 -2.31 5.10
N LEU A 54 10.56 -2.43 3.78
CA LEU A 54 9.66 -1.88 2.76
C LEU A 54 8.38 -2.71 2.77
N GLN A 55 7.58 -2.54 3.82
CA GLN A 55 6.19 -2.91 3.79
C GLN A 55 5.56 -2.19 2.60
N LEU A 56 5.19 -2.93 1.56
CA LEU A 56 4.57 -2.37 0.36
C LEU A 56 3.24 -1.75 0.80
N GLU A 57 3.25 -0.42 0.96
CA GLU A 57 2.05 0.32 1.29
C GLU A 57 1.10 0.22 0.10
N ARG A 58 -0.06 -0.40 0.33
CA ARG A 58 -1.15 -0.49 -0.63
C ARG A 58 -2.18 0.58 -0.28
N ARG A 59 -2.60 1.34 -1.27
CA ARG A 59 -3.68 2.32 -1.17
C ARG A 59 -4.80 1.89 -2.10
N MET A 60 -5.98 1.68 -1.55
CA MET A 60 -7.14 1.20 -2.30
C MET A 60 -8.28 2.19 -2.14
N SER A 61 -8.85 2.63 -3.26
CA SER A 61 -10.05 3.46 -3.27
C SER A 61 -11.23 2.60 -3.72
N ILE A 62 -12.29 2.54 -2.92
CA ILE A 62 -13.48 1.74 -3.19
C ILE A 62 -14.68 2.67 -3.30
N ASN A 63 -15.42 2.55 -4.40
CA ASN A 63 -16.71 3.18 -4.61
C ASN A 63 -17.81 2.20 -4.19
N MET A 64 -18.41 2.47 -3.03
CA MET A 64 -19.49 1.69 -2.42
C MET A 64 -20.85 2.23 -2.89
N GLY A 65 -21.11 2.17 -4.20
CA GLY A 65 -22.38 2.58 -4.83
C GLY A 65 -23.60 1.81 -4.28
N LEU A 66 -24.30 1.04 -5.11
CA LEU A 66 -25.38 0.14 -4.61
C LEU A 66 -24.84 -1.18 -4.05
N ALA A 67 -23.55 -1.50 -4.28
CA ALA A 67 -22.91 -2.71 -3.80
C ALA A 67 -22.38 -2.51 -2.37
N SER A 68 -23.24 -2.76 -1.38
CA SER A 68 -22.86 -3.00 0.01
C SER A 68 -23.67 -4.22 0.50
N PRO A 69 -23.03 -5.34 0.85
CA PRO A 69 -21.59 -5.53 0.97
C PRO A 69 -20.83 -5.52 -0.38
N TYR A 70 -19.56 -5.14 -0.33
CA TYR A 70 -18.59 -5.21 -1.43
C TYR A 70 -17.52 -6.24 -1.09
N GLU A 71 -17.29 -7.20 -1.97
CA GLU A 71 -16.26 -8.22 -1.78
C GLU A 71 -15.03 -7.94 -2.63
N MET A 72 -13.85 -8.14 -2.04
CA MET A 72 -12.56 -8.02 -2.73
C MET A 72 -11.73 -9.27 -2.51
N PHE A 73 -11.18 -9.84 -3.58
CA PHE A 73 -10.18 -10.89 -3.47
C PHE A 73 -8.80 -10.30 -3.21
N ILE A 74 -8.13 -10.80 -2.17
CA ILE A 74 -6.82 -10.34 -1.74
C ILE A 74 -5.79 -11.46 -1.95
N GLY A 75 -4.80 -11.20 -2.81
CA GLY A 75 -3.78 -12.20 -3.17
C GLY A 75 -2.67 -12.39 -2.14
N GLU A 76 -2.38 -11.36 -1.34
CA GLU A 76 -1.23 -11.29 -0.44
C GLU A 76 -1.67 -10.97 0.99
N GLU A 77 -0.96 -11.46 2.00
CA GLU A 77 -1.26 -11.13 3.39
C GLU A 77 -1.02 -9.64 3.64
N MET A 78 -1.94 -8.96 4.33
CA MET A 78 -1.82 -7.54 4.60
C MET A 78 -2.45 -7.11 5.92
N ILE A 79 -2.03 -5.94 6.42
CA ILE A 79 -2.62 -5.29 7.58
C ILE A 79 -3.18 -3.93 7.16
N ILE A 80 -4.50 -3.75 7.23
CA ILE A 80 -5.11 -2.42 7.12
C ILE A 80 -4.81 -1.68 8.42
N TYR A 81 -4.21 -0.50 8.29
CA TYR A 81 -3.84 0.34 9.44
C TYR A 81 -4.56 1.67 9.51
N ARG A 82 -5.27 2.06 8.44
CA ARG A 82 -6.13 3.25 8.43
C ARG A 82 -7.18 3.12 7.33
N VAL A 83 -8.38 3.61 7.59
CA VAL A 83 -9.40 3.80 6.56
C VAL A 83 -9.96 5.20 6.68
N GLU A 84 -9.92 5.96 5.61
CA GLU A 84 -10.66 7.21 5.45
C GLU A 84 -11.94 6.94 4.66
N ALA A 85 -12.96 7.77 4.87
CA ALA A 85 -14.21 7.60 4.17
C ALA A 85 -14.91 8.93 3.91
N MET A 86 -15.76 8.91 2.88
CA MET A 86 -16.66 10.01 2.53
C MET A 86 -18.07 9.43 2.37
N ASN A 87 -19.08 10.11 2.93
CA ASN A 87 -20.48 9.69 2.95
C ASN A 87 -20.72 8.33 3.63
N VAL A 88 -19.86 7.93 4.56
CA VAL A 88 -19.94 6.69 5.35
C VAL A 88 -19.84 7.01 6.83
N SER A 89 -20.78 6.50 7.63
CA SER A 89 -20.80 6.66 9.09
C SER A 89 -20.08 5.51 9.80
N LYS A 90 -20.24 4.28 9.30
CA LYS A 90 -19.66 3.06 9.88
C LYS A 90 -19.16 2.12 8.80
N LEU A 91 -18.13 1.35 9.16
CA LEU A 91 -17.49 0.35 8.32
C LEU A 91 -17.38 -0.96 9.09
N TRP A 92 -17.69 -2.07 8.43
CA TRP A 92 -17.34 -3.41 8.86
C TRP A 92 -16.45 -4.07 7.82
N VAL A 93 -15.40 -4.74 8.31
CA VAL A 93 -14.51 -5.60 7.50
C VAL A 93 -14.62 -7.01 8.06
N ASP A 94 -15.08 -7.95 7.24
CA ASP A 94 -15.40 -9.34 7.65
C ASP A 94 -16.30 -9.38 8.91
N GLY A 95 -17.35 -8.55 8.91
CA GLY A 95 -18.32 -8.46 10.00
C GLY A 95 -17.83 -7.74 11.26
N LYS A 96 -16.56 -7.32 11.34
CA LYS A 96 -16.02 -6.56 12.49
C LYS A 96 -16.04 -5.07 12.21
N GLU A 97 -16.59 -4.29 13.14
CA GLU A 97 -16.62 -2.84 13.00
C GLU A 97 -15.19 -2.27 13.06
N VAL A 98 -14.85 -1.41 12.10
CA VAL A 98 -13.54 -0.78 11.97
C VAL A 98 -13.72 0.73 12.08
N PRO A 99 -13.06 1.41 13.04
CA PRO A 99 -13.20 2.85 13.19
C PRO A 99 -12.55 3.61 12.03
N LEU A 100 -13.26 4.62 11.53
CA LEU A 100 -12.82 5.49 10.44
C LEU A 100 -11.91 6.61 10.94
N GLY A 101 -10.98 7.06 10.10
CA GLY A 101 -10.08 8.19 10.36
C GLY A 101 -9.03 7.95 11.45
N LYS A 102 -8.99 6.75 12.04
CA LYS A 102 -8.09 6.36 13.13
C LYS A 102 -7.12 5.27 12.70
N THR A 103 -6.06 5.10 13.47
CA THR A 103 -5.17 3.94 13.33
C THR A 103 -5.89 2.68 13.79
N VAL A 104 -5.82 1.63 12.98
CA VAL A 104 -6.42 0.32 13.21
C VAL A 104 -5.40 -0.79 12.97
N SER A 105 -5.76 -2.05 13.24
CA SER A 105 -4.95 -3.21 12.90
C SER A 105 -5.87 -4.36 12.49
N VAL A 106 -6.24 -4.38 11.21
CA VAL A 106 -7.09 -5.43 10.63
C VAL A 106 -6.21 -6.32 9.78
N LYS A 107 -6.00 -7.55 10.23
CA LYS A 107 -5.21 -8.55 9.51
C LYS A 107 -6.08 -9.25 8.47
N ILE A 108 -5.62 -9.24 7.22
CA ILE A 108 -6.23 -9.92 6.09
C ILE A 108 -5.26 -11.02 5.64
N LYS A 109 -5.78 -12.24 5.51
CA LYS A 109 -4.98 -13.39 5.08
C LYS A 109 -4.72 -13.33 3.57
N ALA A 110 -3.62 -13.94 3.13
CA ALA A 110 -3.40 -14.16 1.72
C ALA A 110 -4.49 -15.08 1.13
N LYS A 111 -4.85 -14.84 -0.13
CA LYS A 111 -5.80 -15.65 -0.92
C LYS A 111 -7.20 -15.75 -0.28
N SER A 112 -7.68 -14.68 0.34
CA SER A 112 -9.03 -14.61 0.91
C SER A 112 -9.90 -13.58 0.21
N LEU A 113 -11.20 -13.84 0.19
CA LEU A 113 -12.21 -12.81 -0.06
C LEU A 113 -12.45 -12.03 1.23
N VAL A 114 -12.43 -10.70 1.12
CA VAL A 114 -12.71 -9.78 2.23
C VAL A 114 -13.99 -9.05 1.93
N GLU A 115 -14.91 -9.04 2.91
CA GLU A 115 -16.17 -8.32 2.82
C GLU A 115 -16.03 -6.93 3.45
N PHE A 116 -16.38 -5.90 2.68
CA PHE A 116 -16.53 -4.53 3.16
C PHE A 116 -18.02 -4.18 3.19
N LYS A 117 -18.53 -3.86 4.38
CA LYS A 117 -19.90 -3.38 4.56
C LYS A 117 -19.87 -1.98 5.15
N VAL A 118 -20.74 -1.10 4.67
CA VAL A 118 -20.81 0.29 5.15
C VAL A 118 -22.24 0.69 5.54
N GLU A 119 -22.32 1.60 6.49
CA GLU A 119 -23.51 2.42 6.75
C GLU A 119 -23.24 3.82 6.19
N LYS A 120 -24.15 4.36 5.38
CA LYS A 120 -23.96 5.65 4.71
C LYS A 120 -24.42 6.80 5.59
N VAL A 121 -23.83 7.97 5.37
CA VAL A 121 -24.35 9.23 5.95
C VAL A 121 -25.45 9.75 5.05
N GLY A 122 -26.67 9.90 5.59
CA GLY A 122 -27.79 10.51 4.89
C GLY A 122 -28.29 9.69 3.69
N THR A 123 -28.66 10.39 2.61
CA THR A 123 -29.30 9.81 1.40
C THR A 123 -28.36 9.73 0.20
N GLU A 124 -27.06 9.95 0.41
CA GLU A 124 -26.07 9.92 -0.67
C GLU A 124 -26.05 8.55 -1.35
N PRO A 125 -26.13 8.50 -2.71
CA PRO A 125 -26.22 7.24 -3.43
C PRO A 125 -24.93 6.41 -3.33
N THR A 126 -23.81 7.05 -3.01
CA THR A 126 -22.48 6.44 -3.05
C THR A 126 -21.69 6.79 -1.79
N GLY A 127 -21.13 5.77 -1.14
CA GLY A 127 -20.09 5.90 -0.13
C GLY A 127 -18.71 5.68 -0.73
N TYR A 128 -17.67 6.29 -0.18
CA TYR A 128 -16.29 6.08 -0.62
C TYR A 128 -15.43 5.65 0.55
N LEU A 129 -14.57 4.66 0.31
CA LEU A 129 -13.56 4.22 1.26
C LEU A 129 -12.18 4.41 0.63
N PHE A 130 -11.23 4.92 1.42
CA PHE A 130 -9.83 4.96 1.07
C PHE A 130 -9.03 4.20 2.13
N ILE A 131 -8.50 3.05 1.74
CA ILE A 131 -7.89 2.07 2.64
C ILE A 131 -6.38 2.16 2.51
N TYR A 132 -5.71 2.30 3.65
CA TYR A 132 -4.27 2.18 3.79
C TYR A 132 -3.93 0.83 4.40
N ALA A 133 -3.19 0.03 3.65
CA ALA A 133 -2.76 -1.29 4.07
C ALA A 133 -1.27 -1.49 3.84
N LYS A 134 -0.70 -2.45 4.56
CA LYS A 134 0.69 -2.87 4.38
C LYS A 134 0.71 -4.34 4.03
N ALA A 135 1.17 -4.67 2.83
CA ALA A 135 1.38 -6.04 2.44
C ALA A 135 2.61 -6.61 3.13
N THR A 136 2.52 -7.87 3.56
CA THR A 136 3.64 -8.64 4.09
C THR A 136 4.14 -9.52 2.96
N LEU A 137 5.41 -9.33 2.57
CA LEU A 137 6.04 -10.24 1.61
C LEU A 137 6.35 -11.57 2.32
N PRO A 138 6.06 -12.71 1.68
CA PRO A 138 6.44 -14.03 2.19
C PRO A 138 7.95 -14.23 2.27
#